data_AF-A0A0P4W9Q3-F1
#
_entry.id   AF-A0A0P4W9Q3-F1
#
_cell.length_a   1.000
_cell.length_b   1.000
_cell.length_c   1.000
_cell.angle_alpha   90.00
_cell.angle_beta   90.00
_cell.angle_gamma   90.00
#
_symmetry.space_group_name_H-M   'P 1'
#
loop_
_entity.id
_entity.type
_entity.pdbx_description
1 polymer ?
#
loop_
_entity_poly.entity_id
_entity_poly.type
_entity_poly.pdbx_seq_one_letter_code
_entity_poly.pdbx_strand_id
1 'polypeptide(L)'
;MAAMVSRTVLDRLVSLRESPMLRLLLLTDTVEVCGRGLLYCLLCAHLRAGTHILYLTTSLHPAELHQHIKDDDTAGKIEFYDGATDPCGWDSGEPAECVTKPLPEVMKSRCRTGGKVVVVVDRLEHLMLHQDSGQLVRGLHTLAHEGEVEQVVVYCGRDVVCEDMLEAVTHLASGVLHLHHTQPCSCVILVRKPSGKVIKAQEEFSLTPDFRVQGVRPTQKNTGQVGVPADTSASSDPTPESLLAATTFSLSLTDEQRRAKNELLLPHTRVQGEGGQILYTPDQEDDWDEDDPDDDLDI
;
A
#
# COMPACT_ATOMS: atom_id res chain seq x y z
N MET A 1 -15.73 -17.18 29.11
CA MET A 1 -15.89 -17.52 27.68
C MET A 1 -15.28 -16.37 26.89
N ALA A 2 -13.97 -16.43 26.60
CA ALA A 2 -13.29 -15.38 25.85
C ALA A 2 -13.62 -15.57 24.38
N ALA A 3 -14.44 -14.69 23.80
CA ALA A 3 -14.67 -14.67 22.37
C ALA A 3 -13.30 -14.52 21.69
N MET A 4 -12.95 -15.51 20.88
CA MET A 4 -11.79 -15.47 20.01
C MET A 4 -12.06 -14.36 18.98
N VAL A 5 -11.68 -13.13 19.32
CA VAL A 5 -11.78 -11.99 18.40
C VAL A 5 -10.89 -12.35 17.22
N SER A 6 -11.50 -12.73 16.10
CA SER A 6 -10.80 -12.74 14.82
C SER A 6 -10.28 -11.32 14.63
N ARG A 7 -8.99 -11.11 14.87
CA ARG A 7 -8.37 -9.78 14.78
C ARG A 7 -8.39 -9.36 13.32
N THR A 8 -9.02 -8.23 13.08
CA THR A 8 -9.15 -7.61 11.77
C THR A 8 -7.77 -7.27 11.18
N VAL A 9 -7.71 -6.97 9.88
CA VAL A 9 -6.44 -6.69 9.21
C VAL A 9 -5.82 -5.42 9.79
N LEU A 10 -6.61 -4.37 10.02
CA LEU A 10 -6.13 -3.11 10.60
C LEU A 10 -5.52 -3.30 11.99
N ASP A 11 -6.21 -4.06 12.87
CA ASP A 11 -5.73 -4.30 14.23
C ASP A 11 -4.38 -5.02 14.21
N ARG A 12 -4.20 -6.00 13.30
CA ARG A 12 -2.91 -6.70 13.16
C ARG A 12 -1.79 -5.79 12.68
N LEU A 13 -2.06 -4.91 11.73
CA LEU A 13 -1.06 -3.97 11.21
C LEU A 13 -0.67 -2.93 12.26
N VAL A 14 -1.65 -2.30 12.90
CA VAL A 14 -1.41 -1.22 13.87
C VAL A 14 -0.86 -1.75 15.20
N SER A 15 -1.08 -3.03 15.52
CA SER A 15 -0.48 -3.67 16.69
C SER A 15 0.80 -4.45 16.39
N LEU A 16 1.39 -4.33 15.19
CA LEU A 16 2.64 -4.96 14.78
C LEU A 16 2.64 -6.49 14.88
N ARG A 17 1.48 -7.11 14.63
CA ARG A 17 1.30 -8.58 14.70
C ARG A 17 1.29 -9.26 13.34
N GLU A 18 1.29 -8.50 12.25
CA GLU A 18 1.39 -9.09 10.92
C GLU A 18 2.79 -9.68 10.72
N SER A 19 2.85 -10.92 10.23
CA SER A 19 4.10 -11.64 9.99
C SER A 19 4.15 -12.17 8.54
N PRO A 20 5.26 -11.94 7.81
CA PRO A 20 6.37 -11.07 8.19
C PRO A 20 5.97 -9.58 8.23
N MET A 21 6.79 -8.76 8.89
CA MET A 21 6.52 -7.32 8.98
C MET A 21 6.61 -6.67 7.59
N LEU A 22 5.66 -5.76 7.33
CA LEU A 22 5.60 -5.00 6.09
C LEU A 22 6.74 -3.99 6.06
N ARG A 23 7.64 -4.14 5.08
CA ARG A 23 8.86 -3.32 4.92
C ARG A 23 8.57 -1.87 4.58
N LEU A 24 7.55 -1.63 3.75
CA LEU A 24 7.03 -0.29 3.47
C LEU A 24 5.52 -0.27 3.64
N LEU A 25 5.05 0.65 4.47
CA LEU A 25 3.65 0.92 4.76
C LEU A 25 3.31 2.33 4.27
N LEU A 26 2.39 2.44 3.33
CA LEU A 26 1.87 3.70 2.84
C LEU A 26 0.55 4.02 3.55
N LEU A 27 0.50 5.14 4.26
CA LEU A 27 -0.70 5.70 4.87
C LEU A 27 -1.15 6.92 4.05
N THR A 28 -2.40 6.91 3.61
CA THR A 28 -2.98 8.00 2.84
C THR A 28 -4.29 8.47 3.44
N ASP A 29 -4.48 9.77 3.38
CA ASP A 29 -5.69 10.44 3.79
C ASP A 29 -6.15 11.46 2.74
N THR A 30 -7.17 12.26 3.06
CA THR A 30 -7.69 13.32 2.17
C THR A 30 -7.99 14.57 2.99
N VAL A 31 -8.30 15.68 2.34
CA VAL A 31 -8.76 16.92 3.01
C VAL A 31 -10.01 16.70 3.88
N GLU A 32 -10.80 15.66 3.62
CA GLU A 32 -12.02 15.36 4.38
C GLU A 32 -11.74 14.55 5.65
N VAL A 33 -10.62 13.82 5.72
CA VAL A 33 -10.29 12.95 6.86
C VAL A 33 -8.80 12.98 7.16
N CYS A 34 -8.44 13.28 8.40
CA CYS A 34 -7.04 13.31 8.83
C CYS A 34 -6.55 11.92 9.29
N GLY A 35 -5.47 11.44 8.68
CA GLY A 35 -4.80 10.17 8.98
C GLY A 35 -3.82 10.21 10.15
N ARG A 36 -3.49 11.39 10.69
CA ARG A 36 -2.50 11.53 11.77
C ARG A 36 -2.80 10.68 13.00
N GLY A 37 -4.07 10.56 13.38
CA GLY A 37 -4.46 9.72 14.52
C GLY A 37 -4.04 8.25 14.33
N LEU A 38 -4.18 7.72 13.11
CA LEU A 38 -3.76 6.35 12.79
C LEU A 38 -2.23 6.23 12.70
N LEU A 39 -1.55 7.26 12.18
CA LEU A 39 -0.09 7.35 12.22
C LEU A 39 0.43 7.27 13.65
N TYR A 40 -0.16 8.04 14.58
CA TYR A 40 0.22 7.99 15.99
C TYR A 40 -0.06 6.64 16.63
N CYS A 41 -1.11 5.92 16.22
CA CYS A 41 -1.34 4.55 16.70
C CYS A 41 -0.18 3.63 16.32
N LEU A 42 0.33 3.73 15.08
CA LEU A 42 1.48 2.97 14.59
C LEU A 42 2.76 3.35 15.35
N LEU A 43 3.04 4.65 15.51
CA LEU A 43 4.18 5.13 16.29
C LEU A 43 4.16 4.60 17.72
N CYS A 44 3.04 4.77 18.41
CA CYS A 44 2.88 4.31 19.79
C CYS A 44 3.01 2.78 19.90
N ALA A 45 2.66 2.02 18.85
CA ALA A 45 2.89 0.58 18.84
C ALA A 45 4.38 0.22 18.75
N HIS A 46 5.14 0.90 17.89
CA HIS A 46 6.60 0.72 17.76
C HIS A 46 7.34 1.15 19.03
N LEU A 47 6.96 2.29 19.60
CA LEU A 47 7.51 2.79 20.86
C LEU A 47 7.31 1.79 22.01
N ARG A 48 6.10 1.23 22.15
CA ARG A 48 5.80 0.19 23.15
C ARG A 48 6.51 -1.13 22.88
N ALA A 49 6.78 -1.46 21.61
CA ALA A 49 7.63 -2.60 21.24
C ALA A 49 9.12 -2.33 21.54
N GLY A 50 9.47 -1.07 21.83
CA GLY A 50 10.79 -0.64 22.17
C GLY A 50 11.70 -0.37 20.97
N THR A 51 11.14 -0.26 19.77
CA THR A 51 11.84 0.04 18.52
C THR A 51 12.22 1.52 18.45
N HIS A 52 13.38 1.81 17.85
CA HIS A 52 13.83 3.18 17.62
C HIS A 52 13.15 3.77 16.40
N ILE A 53 12.64 5.00 16.49
CA ILE A 53 11.91 5.68 15.43
C ILE A 53 12.69 6.90 14.97
N LEU A 54 12.92 6.97 13.67
CA LEU A 54 13.48 8.10 12.96
C LEU A 54 12.31 8.82 12.25
N TYR A 55 11.89 9.95 12.79
CA TYR A 55 10.72 10.67 12.31
C TYR A 55 11.13 11.92 11.52
N LEU A 56 10.91 11.90 10.21
CA LEU A 56 11.11 13.03 9.33
C LEU A 56 9.89 13.96 9.35
N THR A 57 10.02 15.15 9.91
CA THR A 57 8.92 16.11 10.06
C THR A 57 8.98 17.15 8.95
N THR A 58 7.91 17.32 8.17
CA THR A 58 7.87 18.30 7.07
C THR A 58 6.70 19.26 7.15
N SER A 59 5.76 19.01 8.07
CA SER A 59 4.52 19.79 8.16
C SER A 59 4.24 20.37 9.55
N LEU A 60 4.73 19.73 10.61
CA LEU A 60 4.60 20.22 11.99
C LEU A 60 5.98 20.31 12.63
N HIS A 61 6.13 21.29 13.54
CA HIS A 61 7.32 21.44 14.35
C HIS A 61 7.49 20.22 15.28
N PRO A 62 8.70 19.70 15.51
CA PRO A 62 8.93 18.53 16.37
C PRO A 62 8.30 18.62 17.77
N ALA A 63 8.30 19.82 18.37
CA ALA A 63 7.68 20.06 19.67
C ALA A 63 6.15 19.83 19.68
N GLU A 64 5.45 20.10 18.58
CA GLU A 64 4.00 19.85 18.49
C GLU A 64 3.71 18.36 18.39
N LEU A 65 4.53 17.63 17.63
CA LEU A 65 4.43 16.17 17.53
C LEU A 65 4.72 15.51 18.89
N HIS A 66 5.69 16.04 19.63
CA HIS A 66 6.04 15.53 20.95
C HIS A 66 4.86 15.67 21.95
N GLN A 67 4.05 16.72 21.87
CA GLN A 67 2.89 16.89 22.76
C GLN A 67 1.82 15.79 22.56
N HIS A 68 1.77 15.17 21.38
CA HIS A 68 0.82 14.10 21.08
C HIS A 68 1.34 12.71 21.47
N ILE A 69 2.63 12.56 21.76
CA ILE A 69 3.23 11.28 22.16
C ILE A 69 3.56 11.38 23.65
N LYS A 70 2.99 10.49 24.47
CA LYS A 70 3.22 10.54 25.92
C LYS A 70 4.68 10.23 26.26
N ASP A 71 5.24 10.93 27.24
CA ASP A 71 6.65 10.78 27.65
C ASP A 71 7.02 9.34 28.07
N ASP A 72 6.08 8.60 28.66
CA ASP A 72 6.28 7.19 29.02
C ASP A 72 6.53 6.31 27.79
N ASP A 73 5.98 6.68 26.62
CA ASP A 73 6.19 5.98 25.36
C ASP A 73 7.50 6.44 24.69
N THR A 74 8.01 7.64 24.97
CA THR A 74 9.14 8.19 24.20
C THR A 74 10.50 7.71 24.66
N ALA A 75 10.78 7.45 25.94
CA ALA A 75 12.03 6.88 26.50
C ALA A 75 13.37 7.19 25.76
N GLY A 76 13.48 8.34 25.08
CA GLY A 76 14.59 8.66 24.15
C GLY A 76 14.69 7.81 22.87
N LYS A 77 13.63 7.12 22.47
CA LYS A 77 13.55 6.20 21.32
C LYS A 77 12.97 6.81 20.04
N ILE A 78 12.57 8.08 20.07
CA ILE A 78 12.14 8.82 18.89
C ILE A 78 13.08 9.99 18.63
N GLU A 79 13.66 10.01 17.44
CA GLU A 79 14.50 11.11 16.96
C GLU A 79 13.75 11.85 15.84
N PHE A 80 13.61 13.16 15.99
CA PHE A 80 12.94 14.01 15.00
C PHE A 80 13.97 14.68 14.08
N TYR A 81 13.70 14.64 12.79
CA TYR A 81 14.47 15.34 11.76
C TYR A 81 13.62 16.47 11.19
N ASP A 82 13.94 17.68 11.61
CA ASP A 82 13.16 18.86 11.31
C ASP A 82 13.40 19.37 9.89
N GLY A 83 12.42 19.17 9.02
CA GLY A 83 12.28 19.82 7.72
C GLY A 83 11.05 20.72 7.63
N ALA A 84 10.42 21.06 8.76
CA ALA A 84 9.22 21.90 8.79
C ALA A 84 9.57 23.36 9.13
N THR A 85 10.51 23.58 10.04
CA THR A 85 10.79 24.92 10.60
C THR A 85 11.51 25.83 9.62
N ASP A 86 12.60 25.35 9.00
CA ASP A 86 13.40 26.10 8.05
C ASP A 86 13.89 25.19 6.90
N PRO A 87 12.98 24.66 6.06
CA PRO A 87 13.33 23.71 5.01
C PRO A 87 14.36 24.27 4.03
N CYS A 88 14.28 25.56 3.72
CA CYS A 88 15.14 26.24 2.75
C CYS A 88 16.37 26.91 3.37
N GLY A 89 16.53 26.88 4.70
CA GLY A 89 17.68 27.51 5.36
C GLY A 89 17.66 29.04 5.31
N TRP A 90 16.49 29.67 5.24
CA TRP A 90 16.37 31.12 5.12
C TRP A 90 16.78 31.85 6.39
N ASP A 91 16.54 31.23 7.56
CA ASP A 91 16.91 31.79 8.86
C ASP A 91 18.28 31.30 9.31
N SER A 92 18.56 30.01 9.13
CA SER A 92 19.80 29.36 9.59
C SER A 92 20.98 29.51 8.62
N GLY A 93 20.71 29.81 7.34
CA GLY A 93 21.71 29.87 6.26
C GLY A 93 22.06 28.51 5.64
N GLU A 94 21.56 27.40 6.20
CA GLU A 94 21.76 26.04 5.69
C GLU A 94 20.41 25.33 5.55
N PRO A 95 20.04 24.87 4.34
CA PRO A 95 18.80 24.13 4.15
C PRO A 95 18.75 22.85 4.98
N ALA A 96 17.54 22.43 5.37
CA ALA A 96 17.37 21.21 6.13
C ALA A 96 17.89 19.99 5.37
N GLU A 97 18.70 19.14 6.01
CA GLU A 97 19.31 17.97 5.38
C GLU A 97 18.27 17.00 4.84
N CYS A 98 17.17 16.84 5.57
CA CYS A 98 16.03 16.01 5.19
C CYS A 98 15.36 16.42 3.88
N VAL A 99 15.51 17.68 3.50
CA VAL A 99 14.91 18.28 2.32
C VAL A 99 15.89 18.28 1.15
N THR A 100 17.20 18.39 1.42
CA THR A 100 18.22 18.52 0.37
C THR A 100 18.95 17.23 0.02
N LYS A 101 19.09 16.29 0.96
CA LYS A 101 19.82 15.04 0.76
C LYS A 101 18.85 13.88 0.48
N PRO A 102 19.26 12.88 -0.33
CA PRO A 102 18.49 11.67 -0.51
C PRO A 102 18.18 10.98 0.83
N LEU A 103 16.96 10.46 0.99
CA LEU A 103 16.50 9.83 2.24
C LEU A 103 17.49 8.80 2.84
N PRO A 104 18.13 7.91 2.06
CA PRO A 104 19.13 6.98 2.62
C PRO A 104 20.36 7.67 3.22
N GLU A 105 20.79 8.80 2.69
CA GLU A 105 21.95 9.55 3.22
C GLU A 105 21.60 10.28 4.52
N VAL A 106 20.38 10.85 4.59
CA VAL A 106 19.84 11.45 5.81
C VAL A 106 19.83 10.41 6.94
N MET A 107 19.41 9.18 6.63
CA MET A 107 19.39 8.09 7.61
C MET A 107 20.80 7.61 8.00
N LYS A 108 21.68 7.35 7.03
CA LYS A 108 23.05 6.86 7.30
C LYS A 108 23.87 7.80 8.17
N SER A 109 23.69 9.11 8.01
CA SER A 109 24.42 10.08 8.82
C SER A 109 23.96 10.13 10.30
N ARG A 110 22.84 9.48 10.63
CA ARG A 110 22.16 9.62 11.92
C ARG A 110 21.82 8.30 12.63
N CYS A 111 21.83 7.16 11.93
CA CYS A 111 21.77 5.84 12.55
C CYS A 111 23.01 5.59 13.44
N ARG A 112 22.89 5.83 14.74
CA ARG A 112 23.95 5.55 15.73
C ARG A 112 23.80 4.13 16.28
N THR A 113 24.50 3.18 15.65
CA THR A 113 24.87 1.83 16.15
C THR A 113 23.82 1.00 16.91
N GLY A 114 23.42 -0.12 16.30
CA GLY A 114 23.04 -1.35 17.02
C GLY A 114 21.55 -1.57 17.25
N GLY A 115 20.76 -1.75 16.19
CA GLY A 115 19.35 -2.14 16.26
C GLY A 115 18.62 -1.89 14.95
N LYS A 116 17.44 -2.49 14.77
CA LYS A 116 16.58 -2.13 13.64
C LYS A 116 15.80 -0.85 13.97
N VAL A 117 15.63 0.04 12.99
CA VAL A 117 14.96 1.33 13.14
C VAL A 117 13.70 1.41 12.28
N VAL A 118 12.71 2.19 12.71
CA VAL A 118 11.53 2.51 11.90
C VAL A 118 11.67 3.92 11.38
N VAL A 119 11.59 4.07 10.06
CA VAL A 119 11.68 5.39 9.41
C VAL A 119 10.28 5.88 9.11
N VAL A 120 9.94 7.08 9.53
CA VAL A 120 8.66 7.71 9.25
C VAL A 120 8.88 8.95 8.40
N VAL A 121 8.24 8.99 7.24
CA VAL A 121 8.23 10.13 6.32
C VAL A 121 6.89 10.83 6.44
N ASP A 122 6.85 11.95 7.15
CA ASP A 122 5.65 12.79 7.28
C ASP A 122 5.44 13.61 6.00
N ARG A 123 4.17 13.72 5.58
CA ARG A 123 3.69 14.45 4.39
C ARG A 123 4.67 14.42 3.21
N LEU A 124 4.74 13.29 2.51
CA LEU A 124 5.63 13.08 1.36
C LEU A 124 5.56 14.22 0.33
N GLU A 125 4.38 14.79 0.11
CA GLU A 125 4.14 15.91 -0.80
C GLU A 125 5.02 17.14 -0.50
N HIS A 126 5.44 17.35 0.74
CA HIS A 126 6.30 18.47 1.10
C HIS A 126 7.76 18.22 0.67
N LEU A 127 8.22 16.97 0.70
CA LEU A 127 9.55 16.63 0.16
C LEU A 127 9.60 16.76 -1.36
N MET A 128 8.48 16.49 -2.04
CA MET A 128 8.37 16.64 -3.50
C MET A 128 8.56 18.09 -3.97
N LEU A 129 8.40 19.09 -3.07
CA LEU A 129 8.68 20.49 -3.39
C LEU A 129 10.17 20.77 -3.59
N HIS A 130 11.03 19.89 -3.09
CA HIS A 130 12.46 20.13 -3.00
C HIS A 130 13.32 19.02 -3.62
N GLN A 131 12.78 17.81 -3.74
CA GLN A 131 13.46 16.65 -4.31
C GLN A 131 12.75 16.13 -5.55
N ASP A 132 13.52 15.58 -6.48
CA ASP A 132 13.00 14.89 -7.65
C ASP A 132 12.20 13.64 -7.24
N SER A 133 11.05 13.41 -7.89
CA SER A 133 10.17 12.28 -7.61
C SER A 133 10.89 10.93 -7.78
N GLY A 134 11.75 10.80 -8.80
CA GLY A 134 12.53 9.59 -9.04
C GLY A 134 13.55 9.32 -7.93
N GLN A 135 14.21 10.37 -7.43
CA GLN A 135 15.10 10.28 -6.26
C GLN A 135 14.34 9.86 -5.00
N LEU A 136 13.15 10.42 -4.75
CA LEU A 136 12.32 10.05 -3.60
C LEU A 136 11.89 8.58 -3.66
N VAL A 137 11.37 8.12 -4.80
CA VAL A 137 10.94 6.72 -4.97
C VAL A 137 12.12 5.75 -4.81
N ARG A 138 13.28 6.05 -5.40
CA ARG A 138 14.51 5.26 -5.22
C ARG A 138 14.99 5.28 -3.77
N GLY A 139 14.90 6.41 -3.10
CA GLY A 139 15.24 6.57 -1.69
C GLY A 139 14.36 5.68 -0.80
N LEU A 140 13.04 5.74 -0.98
CA LEU A 140 12.08 4.89 -0.28
C LEU A 140 12.34 3.40 -0.54
N HIS A 141 12.62 3.03 -1.80
CA HIS A 141 12.94 1.65 -2.16
C HIS A 141 14.20 1.16 -1.46
N THR A 142 15.25 1.99 -1.47
CA THR A 142 16.53 1.68 -0.82
C THR A 142 16.34 1.50 0.67
N LEU A 143 15.62 2.41 1.33
CA LEU A 143 15.32 2.31 2.76
C LEU A 143 14.52 1.05 3.11
N ALA A 144 13.53 0.68 2.29
CA ALA A 144 12.73 -0.53 2.52
C ALA A 144 13.55 -1.83 2.44
N HIS A 145 14.68 -1.82 1.73
CA HIS A 145 15.59 -2.97 1.58
C HIS A 145 16.83 -2.90 2.48
N GLU A 146 17.03 -1.79 3.18
CA GLU A 146 18.16 -1.60 4.08
C GLU A 146 18.02 -2.51 5.32
N GLY A 147 19.09 -3.24 5.67
CA GLY A 147 19.04 -4.26 6.72
C GLY A 147 18.81 -3.69 8.12
N GLU A 148 19.26 -2.46 8.35
CA GLU A 148 19.08 -1.71 9.60
C GLU A 148 17.69 -1.10 9.73
N VAL A 149 16.94 -0.94 8.64
CA VAL A 149 15.57 -0.41 8.68
C VAL A 149 14.63 -1.59 8.89
N GLU A 150 13.75 -1.55 9.89
CA GLU A 150 12.73 -2.57 10.15
C GLU A 150 11.51 -2.37 9.24
N GLN A 151 11.06 -1.12 9.15
CA GLN A 151 9.89 -0.68 8.39
C GLN A 151 10.04 0.80 8.02
N VAL A 152 9.58 1.16 6.82
CA VAL A 152 9.37 2.54 6.38
C VAL A 152 7.87 2.83 6.40
N VAL A 153 7.45 3.87 7.10
CA VAL A 153 6.07 4.37 7.11
C VAL A 153 6.05 5.69 6.35
N VAL A 154 5.32 5.72 5.25
CA VAL A 154 5.16 6.93 4.43
C VAL A 154 3.74 7.45 4.63
N TYR A 155 3.60 8.72 4.98
CA TYR A 155 2.30 9.37 5.14
C TYR A 155 2.15 10.52 4.15
N CYS A 156 1.03 10.57 3.43
CA CYS A 156 0.75 11.64 2.47
C CYS A 156 -0.74 11.88 2.22
N GLY A 157 -1.08 13.08 1.74
CA GLY A 157 -2.42 13.42 1.25
C GLY A 157 -2.64 12.88 -0.17
N ARG A 158 -3.62 11.99 -0.35
CA ARG A 158 -3.93 11.37 -1.65
C ARG A 158 -4.35 12.38 -2.71
N ASP A 159 -4.99 13.46 -2.28
CA ASP A 159 -5.50 14.56 -3.09
C ASP A 159 -4.45 15.64 -3.39
N VAL A 160 -3.28 15.58 -2.75
CA VAL A 160 -2.17 16.52 -2.95
C VAL A 160 -1.06 15.91 -3.82
N VAL A 161 -0.75 14.62 -3.59
CA VAL A 161 0.29 13.91 -4.36
C VAL A 161 -0.20 13.61 -5.78
N CYS A 162 0.64 13.85 -6.79
CA CYS A 162 0.30 13.52 -8.18
C CYS A 162 0.12 12.00 -8.38
N GLU A 163 -0.74 11.63 -9.34
CA GLU A 163 -1.14 10.23 -9.56
C GLU A 163 0.06 9.32 -9.82
N ASP A 164 0.99 9.72 -10.69
CA ASP A 164 2.20 8.94 -11.02
C ASP A 164 3.05 8.60 -9.79
N MET A 165 3.23 9.58 -8.89
CA MET A 165 4.00 9.39 -7.66
C MET A 165 3.25 8.48 -6.69
N LEU A 166 1.95 8.69 -6.56
CA LEU A 166 1.11 7.87 -5.68
C LEU A 166 1.08 6.42 -6.14
N GLU A 167 0.99 6.17 -7.44
CA GLU A 167 1.09 4.84 -8.03
C GLU A 167 2.46 4.22 -7.75
N ALA A 168 3.56 4.94 -8.04
CA ALA A 168 4.91 4.46 -7.81
C ALA A 168 5.14 4.03 -6.34
N VAL A 169 4.74 4.86 -5.38
CA VAL A 169 4.87 4.53 -3.94
C VAL A 169 3.90 3.41 -3.54
N THR A 170 2.70 3.37 -4.12
CA THR A 170 1.74 2.28 -3.89
C THR A 170 2.26 0.93 -4.40
N HIS A 171 2.98 0.92 -5.52
CA HIS A 171 3.63 -0.28 -6.07
C HIS A 171 4.79 -0.75 -5.20
N LEU A 172 5.55 0.19 -4.65
CA LEU A 172 6.65 -0.11 -3.74
C LEU A 172 6.15 -0.65 -2.38
N ALA A 173 4.99 -0.19 -1.91
CA ALA A 173 4.47 -0.51 -0.60
C ALA A 173 4.08 -1.99 -0.45
N SER A 174 4.55 -2.64 0.61
CA SER A 174 4.04 -3.96 1.03
C SER A 174 2.68 -3.88 1.75
N GLY A 175 2.35 -2.71 2.30
CA GLY A 175 1.05 -2.42 2.89
C GLY A 175 0.55 -1.02 2.52
N VAL A 176 -0.74 -0.88 2.28
CA VAL A 176 -1.39 0.41 2.01
C VAL A 176 -2.59 0.55 2.92
N LEU A 177 -2.70 1.69 3.59
CA LEU A 177 -3.80 2.12 4.43
C LEU A 177 -4.35 3.40 3.82
N HIS A 178 -5.59 3.36 3.35
CA HIS A 178 -6.28 4.53 2.78
C HIS A 178 -7.50 4.86 3.61
N LEU A 179 -7.51 6.03 4.26
CA LEU A 179 -8.66 6.47 5.05
C LEU A 179 -9.74 7.06 4.15
N HIS A 180 -10.99 6.77 4.49
CA HIS A 180 -12.17 7.39 3.91
C HIS A 180 -12.96 8.14 4.98
N HIS A 181 -13.51 9.28 4.57
CA HIS A 181 -14.46 10.04 5.36
C HIS A 181 -15.84 9.36 5.33
N THR A 182 -16.00 8.34 6.18
CA THR A 182 -17.29 7.68 6.44
C THR A 182 -17.66 7.84 7.91
N GLN A 183 -18.91 7.51 8.26
CA GLN A 183 -19.36 7.54 9.65
C GLN A 183 -19.90 6.16 10.08
N PRO A 184 -19.14 5.37 10.86
CA PRO A 184 -17.78 5.64 11.39
C PRO A 184 -16.70 5.64 10.30
N CYS A 185 -15.52 6.19 10.63
CA CYS A 185 -14.38 6.28 9.70
C CYS A 185 -13.97 4.87 9.24
N SER A 186 -13.66 4.74 7.96
CA SER A 186 -13.24 3.46 7.37
C SER A 186 -11.86 3.57 6.75
N CYS A 187 -11.15 2.45 6.72
CA CYS A 187 -9.86 2.30 6.09
C CYS A 187 -9.92 1.17 5.06
N VAL A 188 -9.55 1.49 3.82
CA VAL A 188 -9.25 0.48 2.80
C VAL A 188 -7.80 0.05 2.97
N ILE A 189 -7.61 -1.26 3.08
CA ILE A 189 -6.36 -1.89 3.44
C ILE A 189 -5.96 -2.82 2.31
N LEU A 190 -4.73 -2.68 1.84
CA LEU A 190 -4.11 -3.60 0.89
C LEU A 190 -2.80 -4.12 1.48
N VAL A 191 -2.64 -5.43 1.55
CA VAL A 191 -1.42 -6.09 2.03
C VAL A 191 -0.90 -7.05 0.97
N ARG A 192 0.37 -6.92 0.61
CA ARG A 192 1.08 -7.82 -0.32
C ARG A 192 1.95 -8.76 0.50
N LYS A 193 1.65 -10.05 0.47
CA LYS A 193 2.44 -11.07 1.16
C LYS A 193 3.66 -11.49 0.32
N PRO A 194 4.74 -11.97 0.96
CA PRO A 194 5.89 -12.52 0.23
C PRO A 194 5.51 -13.68 -0.69
N SER A 195 4.43 -14.42 -0.38
CA SER A 195 3.90 -15.48 -1.24
C SER A 195 3.22 -14.98 -2.53
N GLY A 196 3.26 -13.68 -2.81
CA GLY A 196 2.51 -13.03 -3.89
C GLY A 196 1.02 -12.81 -3.60
N LYS A 197 0.48 -13.33 -2.48
CA LYS A 197 -0.93 -13.18 -2.13
C LYS A 197 -1.24 -11.73 -1.75
N VAL A 198 -2.25 -11.14 -2.40
CA VAL A 198 -2.76 -9.82 -2.06
C VAL A 198 -4.03 -9.95 -1.21
N ILE A 199 -4.04 -9.30 -0.05
CA ILE A 199 -5.21 -9.18 0.82
C ILE A 199 -5.79 -7.77 0.65
N LYS A 200 -7.09 -7.69 0.40
CA LYS A 200 -7.84 -6.43 0.38
C LYS A 200 -8.92 -6.49 1.45
N ALA A 201 -9.01 -5.46 2.28
CA ALA A 201 -10.05 -5.32 3.29
C ALA A 201 -10.54 -3.88 3.34
N GLN A 202 -11.78 -3.69 3.78
CA GLN A 202 -12.30 -2.38 4.15
C GLN A 202 -12.89 -2.53 5.54
N GLU A 203 -12.38 -1.72 6.47
CA GLU A 203 -12.69 -1.87 7.89
C GLU A 203 -13.04 -0.52 8.50
N GLU A 204 -14.17 -0.47 9.19
CA GLU A 204 -14.57 0.66 10.01
C GLU A 204 -13.84 0.60 11.35
N PHE A 205 -13.41 1.75 11.87
CA PHE A 205 -12.72 1.84 13.14
C PHE A 205 -13.00 3.16 13.86
N SER A 206 -12.70 3.18 15.16
CA SER A 206 -12.60 4.40 15.95
C SER A 206 -11.24 4.47 16.63
N LEU A 207 -10.82 5.68 16.98
CA LEU A 207 -9.60 5.92 17.74
C LEU A 207 -9.94 6.31 19.17
N THR A 208 -9.23 5.70 20.11
CA THR A 208 -9.23 6.14 21.50
C THR A 208 -8.31 7.36 21.68
N PRO A 209 -8.50 8.16 22.75
CA PRO A 209 -7.62 9.29 23.06
C PRO A 209 -6.14 8.89 23.26
N ASP A 210 -5.88 7.62 23.59
CA ASP A 210 -4.54 7.06 23.80
C ASP A 210 -3.94 6.46 22.51
N PHE A 211 -4.41 6.88 21.33
CA PHE A 211 -3.96 6.39 20.03
C PHE A 211 -3.96 4.86 19.93
N ARG A 212 -5.10 4.26 20.28
CA ARG A 212 -5.39 2.85 20.00
C ARG A 212 -6.63 2.75 19.14
N VAL A 213 -6.57 1.84 18.17
CA VAL A 213 -7.71 1.48 17.33
C VAL A 213 -8.69 0.64 18.14
N GLN A 214 -9.98 0.96 18.06
CA GLN A 214 -11.07 0.23 18.69
C GLN A 214 -12.23 0.02 17.71
N GLY A 215 -13.09 -0.95 18.02
CA GLY A 215 -14.35 -1.14 17.30
C GLY A 215 -14.17 -1.60 15.86
N VAL A 216 -13.02 -2.20 15.54
CA VAL A 216 -12.69 -2.58 14.18
C VAL A 216 -13.64 -3.64 13.69
N ARG A 217 -14.33 -3.35 12.58
CA ARG A 217 -15.27 -4.28 11.95
C ARG A 217 -15.15 -4.19 10.44
N PRO A 218 -15.24 -5.32 9.72
CA PRO A 218 -15.34 -5.28 8.26
C PRO A 218 -16.55 -4.47 7.84
N THR A 219 -16.38 -3.60 6.85
CA THR A 219 -17.52 -2.92 6.23
C THR A 219 -18.33 -3.95 5.46
N GLN A 220 -19.62 -4.10 5.80
CA GLN A 220 -20.51 -4.90 4.97
C GLN A 220 -20.66 -4.15 3.64
N LYS A 221 -20.38 -4.80 2.51
CA LYS A 221 -20.72 -4.24 1.20
C LYS A 221 -22.24 -4.08 1.16
N ASN A 222 -22.73 -2.89 1.47
CA ASN A 222 -24.07 -2.47 1.05
C ASN A 222 -24.00 -2.31 -0.47
N THR A 223 -24.15 -3.42 -1.21
CA THR A 223 -24.73 -3.37 -2.54
C THR A 223 -26.09 -2.68 -2.37
N GLY A 224 -26.15 -1.39 -2.71
CA GLY A 224 -27.36 -0.60 -2.61
C GLY A 224 -28.50 -1.28 -3.34
N GLN A 225 -29.40 -1.89 -2.58
CA GLN A 225 -30.74 -2.23 -3.02
C GLN A 225 -31.49 -0.92 -3.23
N VAL A 226 -31.68 -0.52 -4.49
CA VAL A 226 -32.93 0.14 -4.88
C VAL A 226 -33.99 -0.94 -4.75
N GLY A 227 -34.96 -0.71 -3.87
CA GLY A 227 -35.70 -1.77 -3.19
C GLY A 227 -36.56 -2.67 -4.07
N VAL A 228 -36.58 -3.96 -3.71
CA VAL A 228 -37.72 -4.88 -3.81
C VAL A 228 -37.61 -5.86 -2.61
N PRO A 229 -38.70 -6.24 -1.92
CA PRO A 229 -38.61 -6.92 -0.62
C PRO A 229 -38.19 -8.38 -0.73
N ALA A 230 -37.56 -8.82 0.37
CA ALA A 230 -37.19 -10.16 0.82
C ALA A 230 -37.82 -11.37 0.09
N ASP A 231 -36.95 -12.32 -0.30
CA ASP A 231 -37.05 -13.68 0.24
C ASP A 231 -35.74 -14.49 0.10
N THR A 232 -35.34 -15.08 1.23
CA THR A 232 -34.65 -16.37 1.46
C THR A 232 -33.44 -16.83 0.63
N SER A 233 -32.30 -16.93 1.33
CA SER A 233 -31.32 -18.04 1.38
C SER A 233 -30.57 -18.57 0.14
N ALA A 234 -29.27 -18.77 0.39
CA ALA A 234 -28.40 -19.85 -0.08
C ALA A 234 -27.53 -19.60 -1.33
N SER A 235 -26.27 -20.03 -1.16
CA SER A 235 -25.21 -20.20 -2.14
C SER A 235 -25.69 -20.62 -3.53
N SER A 236 -25.29 -19.87 -4.55
CA SER A 236 -25.13 -20.41 -5.91
C SER A 236 -24.19 -19.49 -6.70
N ASP A 237 -23.38 -20.10 -7.56
CA ASP A 237 -22.54 -19.41 -8.55
C ASP A 237 -23.35 -18.36 -9.34
N PRO A 238 -22.76 -17.23 -9.74
CA PRO A 238 -23.47 -16.23 -10.50
C PRO A 238 -23.93 -16.84 -11.83
N THR A 239 -25.24 -16.94 -12.01
CA THR A 239 -25.83 -17.35 -13.28
C THR A 239 -25.52 -16.30 -14.35
N PRO A 240 -25.42 -16.70 -15.64
CA PRO A 240 -25.15 -15.77 -16.74
C PRO A 240 -26.19 -14.64 -16.84
N GLU A 241 -27.41 -14.83 -16.32
CA GLU A 241 -28.44 -13.78 -16.23
C GLU A 241 -28.09 -12.68 -15.21
N SER A 242 -27.45 -13.04 -14.09
CA SER A 242 -27.00 -12.06 -13.10
C SER A 242 -25.86 -11.19 -13.63
N LEU A 243 -25.02 -11.72 -14.52
CA LEU A 243 -23.96 -10.98 -15.20
C LEU A 243 -24.50 -10.06 -16.30
N LEU A 244 -25.52 -10.51 -17.04
CA LEU A 244 -26.21 -9.69 -18.05
C LEU A 244 -26.88 -8.44 -17.45
N ALA A 245 -27.42 -8.55 -16.23
CA ALA A 245 -28.02 -7.42 -15.52
C ALA A 245 -26.99 -6.38 -15.05
N ALA A 246 -25.71 -6.76 -14.94
CA ALA A 246 -24.61 -5.89 -14.50
C ALA A 246 -23.87 -5.20 -15.66
N THR A 247 -24.25 -5.47 -16.92
CA THR A 247 -23.59 -4.91 -18.11
C THR A 247 -24.53 -3.99 -18.89
N THR A 248 -24.06 -2.80 -19.29
CA THR A 248 -24.82 -1.84 -20.13
C THR A 248 -24.88 -2.25 -21.62
N PHE A 249 -24.34 -3.41 -21.97
CA PHE A 249 -24.36 -3.98 -23.32
C PHE A 249 -24.76 -5.45 -23.27
N SER A 250 -25.47 -5.93 -24.30
CA SER A 250 -25.95 -7.32 -24.35
C SER A 250 -24.79 -8.29 -24.60
N LEU A 251 -24.51 -9.18 -23.64
CA LEU A 251 -23.53 -10.27 -23.79
C LEU A 251 -24.10 -11.46 -24.59
N SER A 252 -25.42 -11.53 -24.75
CA SER A 252 -26.08 -12.51 -25.59
C SER A 252 -26.23 -11.98 -27.02
N LEU A 253 -25.75 -12.75 -27.99
CA LEU A 253 -26.04 -12.52 -29.41
C LEU A 253 -27.48 -12.95 -29.70
N THR A 254 -28.23 -12.15 -30.46
CA THR A 254 -29.50 -12.61 -31.02
C THR A 254 -29.25 -13.74 -32.03
N ASP A 255 -30.27 -14.54 -32.33
CA ASP A 255 -30.14 -15.63 -33.31
C ASP A 255 -29.68 -15.13 -34.69
N GLU A 256 -30.08 -13.92 -35.07
CA GLU A 256 -29.62 -13.26 -36.29
C GLU A 256 -28.12 -12.91 -36.23
N GLN A 257 -27.66 -12.32 -35.12
CA GLN A 257 -26.25 -11.98 -34.91
C GLN A 257 -25.36 -13.22 -34.84
N ARG A 258 -25.87 -14.31 -34.24
CA ARG A 258 -25.18 -15.59 -34.16
C ARG A 258 -25.00 -16.23 -35.53
N ARG A 259 -26.04 -16.18 -36.38
CA ARG A 259 -25.96 -16.63 -37.78
C ARG A 259 -24.97 -15.78 -38.58
N ALA A 260 -25.07 -14.45 -38.49
CA ALA A 260 -24.16 -13.54 -39.17
C ALA A 260 -22.69 -13.76 -38.77
N LYS A 261 -22.39 -13.99 -37.48
CA LYS A 261 -21.05 -14.33 -37.00
C LYS A 261 -20.55 -15.65 -37.58
N ASN A 262 -21.40 -16.68 -37.67
CA ASN A 262 -21.02 -18.00 -38.17
C ASN A 262 -20.85 -18.01 -39.70
N GLU A 263 -21.59 -17.18 -40.43
CA GLU A 263 -21.45 -17.03 -41.89
C GLU A 263 -20.28 -16.13 -42.30
N LEU A 264 -19.74 -15.35 -41.35
CA LEU A 264 -18.60 -14.47 -41.61
C LEU A 264 -17.31 -15.31 -41.79
N LEU A 265 -16.93 -15.54 -43.04
CA LEU A 265 -15.64 -16.12 -43.39
C LEU A 265 -14.52 -15.13 -43.04
N LEU A 266 -13.71 -15.45 -42.03
CA LEU A 266 -12.55 -14.64 -41.69
C LEU A 266 -11.52 -14.70 -42.84
N PRO A 267 -10.89 -13.56 -43.21
CA PRO A 267 -9.98 -13.50 -44.36
C PRO A 267 -8.82 -14.51 -44.36
N HIS A 268 -8.37 -14.96 -43.18
CA HIS A 268 -7.23 -15.86 -43.03
C HIS A 268 -7.58 -17.35 -42.96
N THR A 269 -8.86 -17.72 -42.85
CA THR A 269 -9.28 -19.14 -42.73
C THR A 269 -9.16 -19.91 -44.05
N ARG A 270 -8.97 -19.21 -45.18
CA ARG A 270 -8.70 -19.86 -46.49
C ARG A 270 -7.35 -20.59 -46.55
N VAL A 271 -6.43 -20.31 -45.62
CA VAL A 271 -5.08 -20.91 -45.60
C VAL A 271 -5.02 -22.18 -44.73
N GLN A 272 -6.03 -22.44 -43.90
CA GLN A 272 -6.07 -23.61 -42.98
C GLN A 272 -6.79 -24.84 -43.58
N GLY A 273 -6.94 -24.91 -44.90
CA GLY A 273 -7.56 -26.05 -45.60
C GLY A 273 -6.66 -27.28 -45.73
N GLU A 274 -5.36 -27.14 -45.50
CA GLU A 274 -4.38 -28.23 -45.42
C GLU A 274 -3.51 -27.93 -44.20
N GLY A 275 -3.27 -28.93 -43.35
CA GLY A 275 -2.71 -28.77 -42.00
C GLY A 275 -1.63 -27.69 -41.91
N GLY A 276 -1.90 -26.65 -41.12
CA GLY A 276 -0.92 -25.63 -40.75
C GLY A 276 0.14 -26.24 -39.86
N GLN A 277 1.06 -27.00 -40.46
CA GLN A 277 2.24 -27.51 -39.81
C GLN A 277 3.11 -26.29 -39.48
N ILE A 278 3.17 -25.93 -38.20
CA ILE A 278 4.12 -24.94 -37.70
C ILE A 278 5.50 -25.60 -37.85
N LEU A 279 6.17 -25.34 -38.96
CA LEU A 279 7.52 -25.82 -39.20
C LEU A 279 8.48 -24.86 -38.50
N TYR A 280 8.86 -25.19 -37.27
CA TYR A 280 9.95 -24.53 -36.60
C TYR A 280 11.27 -24.98 -37.23
N THR A 281 12.05 -24.03 -37.73
CA THR A 281 13.42 -24.29 -38.17
C THR A 281 14.31 -23.59 -37.17
N PRO A 282 15.07 -24.30 -36.33
CA PRO A 282 15.96 -23.66 -35.37
C PRO A 282 17.03 -22.88 -36.13
N ASP A 283 17.20 -21.62 -35.76
CA ASP A 283 18.22 -20.75 -36.32
C ASP A 283 19.57 -21.04 -35.64
N GLN A 284 20.68 -20.61 -36.24
CA GLN A 284 22.03 -20.89 -35.71
C GLN A 284 22.35 -20.18 -34.39
N GLU A 285 21.44 -19.29 -33.94
CA GLU A 285 21.45 -18.57 -32.67
C GLU A 285 20.34 -19.07 -31.71
N ASP A 286 19.63 -20.14 -32.06
CA ASP A 286 18.87 -20.92 -31.07
C ASP A 286 19.86 -21.74 -30.24
N ASP A 287 20.56 -21.03 -29.37
CA ASP A 287 21.29 -21.64 -28.27
C ASP A 287 20.21 -22.25 -27.36
N TRP A 288 20.10 -23.57 -27.42
CA TRP A 288 19.48 -24.31 -26.33
C TRP A 288 20.35 -23.99 -25.11
N ASP A 289 19.91 -23.05 -24.27
CA ASP A 289 20.58 -22.76 -23.01
C ASP A 289 20.62 -24.08 -22.21
N GLU A 290 21.73 -24.81 -22.31
CA GLU A 290 21.99 -26.08 -21.61
C GLU A 290 22.21 -25.88 -20.10
N ASP A 291 22.23 -24.63 -19.64
CA ASP A 291 22.21 -24.27 -18.22
C ASP A 291 20.76 -24.33 -17.71
N ASP A 292 20.26 -25.54 -17.45
CA ASP A 292 19.03 -25.71 -16.64
C ASP A 292 19.34 -25.25 -15.21
N PRO A 293 18.78 -24.10 -14.75
CA PRO A 293 19.08 -23.55 -13.43
C PRO A 293 18.47 -24.36 -12.28
N ASP A 294 17.80 -25.48 -12.58
CA ASP A 294 17.29 -26.44 -11.60
C ASP A 294 18.25 -27.64 -11.38
N ASP A 295 19.33 -27.78 -12.16
CA ASP A 295 20.25 -28.95 -12.13
C ASP A 295 21.21 -28.96 -10.91
N ASP A 296 21.31 -27.85 -10.18
CA ASP A 296 22.03 -27.70 -8.91
C ASP A 296 21.10 -27.61 -7.68
N LEU A 297 19.79 -27.81 -7.86
CA LEU A 297 18.81 -27.89 -6.77
C LEU A 297 18.66 -29.33 -6.25
N ASP A 298 19.66 -29.79 -5.49
CA ASP A 298 19.47 -30.93 -4.58
C ASP A 298 18.56 -30.49 -3.40
N ILE A 299 17.31 -30.97 -3.44
CA ILE A 299 16.30 -30.95 -2.35
C ILE A 299 16.81 -31.45 -0.99
#